data_AF-A0A2D6E3P2-F1
#
_entry.id   AF-A0A2D6E3P2-F1
#
_cell.length_a   1.000
_cell.length_b   1.000
_cell.length_c   1.000
_cell.angle_alpha   90.00
_cell.angle_beta   90.00
_cell.angle_gamma   90.00
#
_symmetry.space_group_name_H-M   'P 1'
#
loop_
_entity.id
_entity.type
_entity.pdbx_description
1 polymer ?
#
loop_
_entity_poly.entity_id
_entity_poly.type
_entity_poly.pdbx_seq_one_letter_code
_entity_poly.pdbx_strand_id
1 'polypeptide(L)'
;MPQFVVPKFIEHEITIIGPFTFKQFIYIGVAGAIAFVLYFTAPFFIFLVASLILGGIALALAFMKIGGRSLPEMVKNFLMFSSAPKIYLWKKGPSPKLIKKKISKEKKEIKEEAIAPKIAGKSQLRKLSTKIETEAK
;
A
#
# COMPACT_ATOMS: atom_id res chain seq x y z
N MET A 1 -13.79 34.46 -6.62
CA MET A 1 -12.62 33.57 -6.78
C MET A 1 -13.14 32.14 -6.88
N PRO A 2 -12.95 31.40 -7.99
CA PRO A 2 -13.36 30.00 -8.06
C PRO A 2 -12.52 29.17 -7.08
N GLN A 3 -13.18 28.45 -6.18
CA GLN A 3 -12.53 27.54 -5.25
C GLN A 3 -12.44 26.16 -5.90
N PHE A 4 -11.23 25.69 -6.19
CA PHE A 4 -11.01 24.33 -6.66
C PHE A 4 -10.96 23.39 -5.46
N VAL A 5 -11.91 22.48 -5.37
CA VAL A 5 -11.91 21.42 -4.36
C VAL A 5 -10.81 20.43 -4.70
N VAL A 6 -9.82 20.28 -3.82
CA VAL A 6 -8.77 19.29 -3.99
C VAL A 6 -9.38 17.89 -3.82
N PRO A 7 -9.35 17.02 -4.85
CA PRO A 7 -9.89 15.68 -4.74
C PRO A 7 -9.06 14.85 -3.75
N LYS A 8 -9.68 14.30 -2.71
CA LYS A 8 -9.03 13.44 -1.70
C LYS A 8 -9.18 11.94 -2.00
N PHE A 9 -9.14 11.54 -3.27
CA PHE A 9 -9.42 10.14 -3.67
C PHE A 9 -8.27 9.14 -3.39
N ILE A 10 -7.17 9.57 -2.76
CA ILE A 10 -6.00 8.70 -2.52
C ILE A 10 -6.25 7.70 -1.38
N GLU A 11 -7.22 7.99 -0.51
CA GLU A 11 -7.43 7.22 0.72
C GLU A 11 -8.33 5.98 0.52
N HIS A 12 -9.06 5.89 -0.60
CA HIS A 12 -9.93 4.75 -0.88
C HIS A 12 -9.20 3.69 -1.71
N GLU A 13 -9.22 2.45 -1.24
CA GLU A 13 -8.69 1.32 -2.01
C GLU A 13 -9.55 1.07 -3.25
N ILE A 14 -8.92 0.74 -4.37
CA ILE A 14 -9.61 0.46 -5.63
C ILE A 14 -10.44 -0.82 -5.47
N THR A 15 -11.74 -0.73 -5.74
CA THR A 15 -12.66 -1.88 -5.82
C THR A 15 -12.57 -2.50 -7.21
N ILE A 16 -12.24 -3.79 -7.29
CA ILE A 16 -12.01 -4.50 -8.57
C ILE A 16 -13.19 -5.43 -8.89
N ILE A 17 -13.79 -6.07 -7.87
CA ILE A 17 -14.97 -6.94 -8.00
C ILE A 17 -16.14 -6.25 -7.30
N GLY A 18 -16.96 -5.51 -8.06
CA GLY A 18 -18.14 -4.82 -7.52
C GLY A 18 -17.81 -3.92 -6.31
N PRO A 19 -18.44 -4.14 -5.13
CA PRO A 19 -18.17 -3.37 -3.92
C PRO A 19 -16.93 -3.83 -3.14
N PHE A 20 -16.25 -4.89 -3.57
CA PHE A 20 -15.11 -5.49 -2.86
C PHE A 20 -13.76 -4.98 -3.37
N THR A 21 -12.85 -4.72 -2.43
CA THR A 21 -11.44 -4.49 -2.73
C THR A 21 -10.75 -5.81 -3.06
N PHE A 22 -9.63 -5.76 -3.79
CA PHE A 22 -8.87 -6.96 -4.15
C PHE A 22 -8.47 -7.79 -2.92
N LYS A 23 -8.07 -7.11 -1.84
CA LYS A 23 -7.69 -7.77 -0.58
C LYS A 23 -8.89 -8.49 0.04
N GLN A 24 -10.05 -7.84 0.09
CA GLN A 24 -11.28 -8.43 0.62
C GLN A 24 -11.71 -9.67 -0.16
N PHE A 25 -11.61 -9.61 -1.50
CA PHE A 25 -11.89 -10.75 -2.35
C PHE A 25 -10.95 -11.93 -2.05
N ILE A 26 -9.65 -11.68 -1.88
CA ILE A 26 -8.69 -12.72 -1.49
C ILE A 26 -9.07 -13.36 -0.15
N TYR A 27 -9.45 -12.59 0.87
CA TYR A 27 -9.78 -13.16 2.18
C TYR A 27 -11.01 -14.07 2.12
N ILE A 28 -12.06 -13.64 1.42
CA ILE A 28 -13.28 -14.42 1.23
C ILE A 28 -13.01 -15.64 0.35
N GLY A 29 -12.23 -15.48 -0.72
CA GLY A 29 -11.85 -16.55 -1.64
C GLY A 29 -11.02 -17.64 -0.95
N VAL A 30 -10.06 -17.26 -0.11
CA VAL A 30 -9.26 -18.22 0.68
C VAL A 30 -10.14 -18.96 1.69
N ALA A 31 -11.04 -18.26 2.39
CA ALA A 31 -11.96 -18.91 3.32
C ALA A 31 -12.92 -19.87 2.60
N GLY A 32 -13.43 -19.49 1.42
CA GLY A 32 -14.26 -20.34 0.58
C GLY A 32 -13.52 -21.57 0.06
N ALA A 33 -12.26 -21.41 -0.37
CA ALA A 33 -11.42 -22.53 -0.80
C ALA A 33 -11.14 -23.51 0.35
N ILE A 34 -10.83 -23.01 1.54
CA ILE A 34 -10.64 -23.84 2.73
C ILE A 34 -11.93 -24.56 3.11
N ALA A 35 -13.07 -23.86 3.10
CA ALA A 35 -14.37 -24.47 3.35
C ALA A 35 -14.68 -25.57 2.33
N PHE A 36 -14.38 -25.36 1.05
CA PHE A 36 -14.55 -26.36 0.00
C PHE A 36 -13.71 -27.61 0.26
N VAL A 37 -12.45 -27.48 0.67
CA VAL A 37 -11.61 -28.63 1.04
C VAL A 37 -12.14 -29.34 2.29
N LEU A 38 -12.60 -28.59 3.29
CA LEU A 38 -13.21 -29.18 4.49
C LEU A 38 -14.47 -29.97 4.16
N TYR A 39 -15.27 -29.53 3.20
CA TYR A 39 -16.47 -30.25 2.76
C TYR A 39 -16.15 -31.68 2.27
N PHE A 40 -15.01 -31.86 1.61
CA PHE A 40 -14.56 -33.17 1.12
C PHE A 40 -13.89 -34.03 2.20
N THR A 41 -13.33 -33.43 3.26
CA THR A 41 -12.46 -34.12 4.21
C THR A 41 -13.16 -34.45 5.54
N ALA A 42 -14.10 -33.60 5.98
CA ALA A 42 -14.69 -33.68 7.32
C ALA A 42 -16.16 -34.16 7.28
N PRO A 43 -16.66 -34.80 8.36
CA PRO A 43 -18.08 -35.12 8.48
C PRO A 43 -18.93 -33.84 8.51
N PHE A 44 -20.14 -33.91 7.98
CA PHE A 44 -21.01 -32.77 7.71
C PHE A 44 -21.18 -31.80 8.89
N PHE A 45 -21.29 -32.33 10.11
CA PHE A 45 -21.44 -31.52 11.32
C PHE A 45 -20.19 -30.66 11.62
N ILE A 46 -19.01 -31.25 11.53
CA ILE A 46 -17.73 -30.55 11.76
C ILE A 46 -17.50 -29.54 10.64
N PHE A 47 -17.82 -29.90 9.41
CA PHE A 47 -17.78 -28.98 8.27
C PHE A 47 -18.67 -27.75 8.51
N LEU A 48 -19.92 -27.93 8.94
CA LEU A 48 -20.87 -26.83 9.13
C LEU A 48 -20.38 -25.85 10.19
N VAL A 49 -19.95 -26.36 11.35
CA VAL A 49 -19.45 -25.52 12.45
C VAL A 49 -18.16 -24.82 12.04
N ALA A 50 -17.20 -25.54 11.45
CA ALA A 50 -15.94 -24.97 11.03
C ALA A 50 -16.13 -23.92 9.93
N SER A 51 -16.97 -24.19 8.94
CA SER A 51 -17.26 -23.25 7.85
C SER A 51 -17.95 -21.98 8.36
N LEU A 52 -18.84 -22.09 9.35
CA LEU A 52 -19.50 -20.92 9.95
C LEU A 52 -18.48 -20.03 10.67
N ILE A 53 -17.60 -20.63 11.47
CA ILE A 53 -16.53 -19.91 12.18
C ILE A 53 -15.56 -19.27 11.18
N LEU A 54 -15.11 -20.04 10.19
CA LEU A 54 -14.15 -19.57 9.19
C LEU A 54 -14.73 -18.43 8.34
N GLY A 55 -15.98 -18.56 7.92
CA GLY A 55 -16.71 -17.52 7.19
C GLY A 55 -16.89 -16.26 8.02
N GLY A 56 -17.26 -16.39 9.30
CA GLY A 56 -17.37 -15.27 10.23
C GLY A 56 -16.05 -14.51 10.40
N ILE A 57 -14.94 -15.24 10.57
CA ILE A 57 -13.60 -14.64 10.69
C ILE A 57 -13.20 -13.94 9.38
N ALA A 58 -13.46 -14.55 8.23
CA ALA A 58 -13.14 -13.98 6.92
C ALA A 58 -13.91 -12.68 6.66
N LEU A 59 -15.21 -12.66 6.99
CA LEU A 59 -16.04 -11.46 6.89
C LEU A 59 -15.57 -10.36 7.83
N ALA A 60 -15.24 -10.71 9.07
CA ALA A 60 -14.69 -9.75 10.03
C ALA A 60 -13.39 -9.13 9.47
N LEU A 61 -12.44 -9.95 9.03
CA LEU A 61 -11.17 -9.48 8.45
C LEU A 61 -11.36 -8.63 7.19
N ALA A 62 -12.36 -8.92 6.36
CA ALA A 62 -12.63 -8.18 5.13
C ALA A 62 -13.27 -6.81 5.38
N PHE A 63 -14.25 -6.72 6.29
CA PHE A 63 -15.09 -5.52 6.43
C PHE A 63 -14.78 -4.67 7.65
N MET A 64 -14.27 -5.25 8.72
CA MET A 64 -14.08 -4.52 9.97
C MET A 64 -12.83 -3.65 9.89
N LYS A 65 -13.03 -2.35 10.09
CA LYS A 65 -11.98 -1.33 10.18
C LYS A 65 -11.98 -0.77 11.59
N ILE A 66 -10.80 -0.70 12.21
CA ILE A 66 -10.64 -0.23 13.59
C ILE A 66 -9.76 1.01 13.53
N GLY A 67 -10.28 2.16 13.95
CA GLY A 67 -9.54 3.43 13.96
C GLY A 67 -9.04 3.87 12.58
N GLY A 68 -9.79 3.58 11.51
CA GLY A 68 -9.42 3.94 10.13
C GLY A 68 -8.40 3.00 9.46
N ARG A 69 -7.93 1.97 10.17
CA ARG A 69 -7.05 0.93 9.60
C ARG A 69 -7.81 -0.37 9.36
N SER A 70 -7.36 -1.12 8.36
CA SER A 70 -7.93 -2.45 8.09
C SER A 70 -7.53 -3.43 9.20
N LEU A 71 -8.43 -4.33 9.59
CA LEU A 71 -8.15 -5.37 10.57
C LEU A 71 -6.87 -6.18 10.27
N PRO A 72 -6.60 -6.60 9.02
CA PRO A 72 -5.39 -7.34 8.69
C PRO A 72 -4.10 -6.59 9.00
N GLU A 73 -4.07 -5.27 8.77
CA GLU A 73 -2.93 -4.44 9.16
C GLU A 73 -2.78 -4.36 10.67
N MET A 74 -3.88 -4.25 11.40
CA MET A 74 -3.87 -4.26 12.86
C MET A 74 -3.32 -5.58 13.41
N VAL A 75 -3.79 -6.72 12.89
CA VAL A 75 -3.32 -8.06 13.28
C VAL A 75 -1.83 -8.22 12.96
N LYS A 76 -1.39 -7.81 11.77
CA LYS A 76 0.02 -7.83 11.39
C LYS A 76 0.87 -7.00 12.35
N ASN A 77 0.43 -5.79 12.68
CA ASN A 77 1.14 -4.92 13.60
C ASN A 77 1.16 -5.49 15.02
N PHE A 78 0.06 -6.10 15.47
CA PHE A 78 -0.04 -6.76 16.76
C PHE A 78 0.95 -7.92 16.87
N LEU A 79 1.00 -8.80 15.86
CA LEU A 79 1.96 -9.91 15.80
C LEU A 79 3.40 -9.40 15.78
N MET A 80 3.69 -8.40 14.93
CA MET A 80 5.02 -7.80 14.84
C MET A 80 5.46 -7.16 16.16
N PHE A 81 4.54 -6.49 16.87
CA PHE A 81 4.80 -5.91 18.19
C PHE A 81 5.00 -6.98 19.25
N SER A 82 4.19 -8.05 19.24
CA SER A 82 4.29 -9.13 20.23
C SER A 82 5.58 -9.92 20.10
N SER A 83 6.07 -10.14 18.87
CA SER A 83 7.33 -10.84 18.61
C SER A 83 8.56 -9.93 18.74
N ALA A 84 8.40 -8.62 18.92
CA ALA A 84 9.52 -7.71 19.04
C ALA A 84 10.24 -7.88 20.39
N PRO A 85 11.59 -7.87 20.41
CA PRO A 85 12.33 -7.90 21.67
C PRO A 85 12.03 -6.64 22.48
N LYS A 86 11.54 -6.82 23.71
CA LYS A 86 11.17 -5.72 24.62
C LYS A 86 12.35 -5.14 25.40
N ILE A 87 13.56 -5.66 25.18
CA ILE A 87 14.76 -5.22 25.90
C ILE A 87 15.40 -4.07 25.13
N TYR A 88 15.23 -2.87 25.68
CA TYR A 88 15.86 -1.66 25.16
C TYR A 88 17.21 -1.46 25.84
N LEU A 89 18.27 -2.04 25.27
CA LEU A 89 19.64 -1.78 25.73
C LEU A 89 20.15 -0.50 25.06
N TRP A 90 20.50 0.49 25.88
CA TRP A 90 21.21 1.66 25.40
C TRP A 90 22.64 1.26 24.97
N LYS A 91 22.99 1.55 23.71
CA LYS A 91 24.34 1.36 23.18
C LYS A 91 24.83 2.67 22.57
N LYS A 92 26.02 3.12 22.98
CA LYS A 92 26.77 4.18 22.29
C LYS A 92 27.29 3.60 20.97
N GLY A 93 26.62 3.93 19.87
CA GLY A 93 26.94 3.46 18.52
C GLY A 93 26.02 4.12 17.50
N PRO A 94 26.20 3.89 16.18
CA PRO A 94 25.29 4.45 15.18
C PRO A 94 23.87 4.05 15.54
N SER A 95 22.98 5.04 15.55
CA SER A 95 21.59 4.97 16.03
C SER A 95 20.92 3.64 15.68
N PRO A 96 20.16 3.01 16.60
CA PRO A 96 19.44 1.79 16.30
C PRO A 96 18.65 2.02 15.02
N LYS A 97 18.75 1.07 14.08
CA LYS A 97 18.00 1.11 12.82
C LYS A 97 16.53 1.16 13.20
N LEU A 98 15.98 2.37 13.33
CA LEU A 98 14.55 2.61 13.30
C LEU A 98 14.07 1.80 12.12
N ILE A 99 13.06 0.96 12.33
CA ILE A 99 12.41 0.18 11.28
C ILE A 99 11.94 1.23 10.27
N LYS A 100 12.81 1.58 9.31
CA LYS A 100 12.47 2.44 8.19
C LYS A 100 11.38 1.64 7.54
N LYS A 101 10.13 2.12 7.67
CA LYS A 101 9.00 1.69 6.86
C LYS A 101 9.58 1.61 5.45
N LYS A 102 9.83 0.39 4.96
CA LYS A 102 10.14 0.17 3.56
C LYS A 102 8.86 0.59 2.85
N ILE A 103 8.76 1.88 2.54
CA ILE A 103 7.94 2.35 1.44
C ILE A 103 8.50 1.54 0.29
N SER A 104 7.72 0.54 -0.13
CA SER A 104 8.09 -0.41 -1.16
C SER A 104 8.72 0.38 -2.30
N LYS A 105 9.97 0.05 -2.63
CA LYS A 105 10.52 0.41 -3.93
C LYS A 105 9.79 -0.45 -4.96
N GLU A 106 8.55 -0.09 -5.26
CA GLU A 106 7.86 -0.46 -6.49
C GLU A 106 7.93 0.75 -7.42
N LYS A 107 9.14 1.05 -7.87
CA LYS A 107 9.35 1.82 -9.10
C LYS A 107 10.70 1.45 -9.68
N LYS A 108 10.65 0.54 -10.65
CA LYS A 108 11.65 0.07 -11.62
C LYS A 108 11.21 -1.38 -11.88
N GLU A 109 10.21 -1.60 -12.72
CA GLU A 109 10.33 -1.50 -14.18
C GLU A 109 9.09 -0.85 -14.81
N ILE A 110 9.16 0.44 -15.11
CA ILE A 110 8.49 0.97 -16.31
C ILE A 110 9.66 1.30 -17.22
N LYS A 111 9.76 0.57 -18.32
CA LYS A 111 10.73 0.81 -19.39
C LYS A 111 10.73 2.30 -19.74
N GLU A 112 11.91 2.89 -19.68
CA GLU A 112 12.21 4.17 -20.34
C GLU A 112 12.06 3.99 -21.85
N GLU A 113 10.83 4.04 -22.35
CA GLU A 113 10.60 4.46 -23.74
C GLU A 113 10.36 5.96 -23.74
N ALA A 114 11.45 6.67 -24.04
CA ALA A 114 11.51 7.93 -24.77
C ALA A 114 10.27 8.86 -24.69
N ILE A 115 10.22 9.69 -23.66
CA ILE A 115 9.68 11.05 -23.81
C ILE A 115 10.74 12.00 -23.27
N ALA A 116 11.68 12.36 -24.14
CA ALA A 116 12.50 13.53 -23.92
C ALA A 116 11.56 14.74 -23.73
N PRO A 117 11.71 15.54 -22.66
CA PRO A 117 11.01 16.81 -22.60
C PRO A 117 11.59 17.72 -23.69
N LYS A 118 10.94 17.74 -24.86
CA LYS A 118 11.05 18.87 -25.77
C LYS A 118 10.48 20.06 -25.02
N ILE A 119 11.35 20.90 -24.48
CA ILE A 119 11.25 22.36 -24.31
C ILE A 119 12.39 22.78 -23.37
N ALA A 120 13.62 22.74 -23.90
CA ALA A 120 14.63 23.70 -23.48
C ALA A 120 14.31 25.01 -24.21
N GLY A 121 13.30 25.74 -23.70
CA GLY A 121 13.03 27.10 -24.15
C GLY A 121 14.32 27.91 -24.01
N LYS A 122 14.75 28.57 -25.09
CA LYS A 122 16.03 29.28 -25.19
C LYS A 122 16.30 30.08 -23.91
N SER A 123 17.32 29.63 -23.16
CA SER A 123 17.76 30.24 -21.90
C SER A 123 17.97 31.74 -22.09
N GLN A 124 17.23 32.54 -21.32
CA GLN A 124 17.31 34.02 -21.34
C GLN A 124 18.72 34.49 -20.97
N LEU A 125 19.46 33.71 -20.17
CA LEU A 125 20.85 33.98 -19.80
C LEU A 125 21.79 33.92 -21.01
N ARG A 126 21.54 32.98 -21.93
CA ARG A 126 22.35 32.84 -23.15
C ARG A 126 22.08 33.97 -24.14
N LYS A 127 20.87 34.56 -24.13
CA LYS A 127 20.58 35.78 -24.90
C LYS A 127 21.28 37.01 -24.30
N LEU A 128 21.34 37.11 -22.97
CA LEU A 128 22.02 38.21 -22.29
C LEU A 128 23.53 38.18 -22.53
N SER A 129 24.17 37.00 -22.50
CA SER A 129 25.62 36.91 -22.77
C SER A 129 25.96 37.36 -24.19
N THR A 130 25.20 36.91 -25.19
CA THR A 130 25.43 37.32 -26.58
C THR A 130 25.22 38.82 -26.78
N LYS A 131 24.25 39.42 -26.07
CA LYS A 131 24.01 40.87 -26.16
C LYS A 131 25.18 41.69 -25.62
N ILE A 132 25.76 41.26 -24.48
CA ILE A 132 26.92 41.90 -23.87
C ILE A 132 28.13 41.82 -24.81
N GLU A 133 28.35 40.66 -25.45
CA GLU A 133 29.45 40.48 -26.40
C GLU A 133 29.30 41.35 -27.65
N THR A 134 28.07 41.59 -28.12
CA THR A 134 27.82 42.40 -29.32
C THR A 134 27.81 43.91 -29.08
N GLU A 135 27.54 44.39 -27.87
CA GLU A 135 27.57 45.84 -27.55
C GLU A 135 28.97 46.36 -27.16
N ALA A 136 29.93 45.48 -26.89
CA ALA A 136 31.28 45.85 -26.49
C ALA A 136 32.26 46.09 -27.67
N LYS A 137 31.74 46.32 -28.89
CA LYS A 137 32.56 46.57 -30.09
C LYS A 137 32.08 47.76 -30.90
#